data_AF-A0A357F2Q7-F1
#
_entry.id   AF-A0A357F2Q7-F1
#
_cell.length_a   1.000
_cell.length_b   1.000
_cell.length_c   1.000
_cell.angle_alpha   90.00
_cell.angle_beta   90.00
_cell.angle_gamma   90.00
#
_symmetry.space_group_name_H-M   'P 1'
#
loop_
_entity.id
_entity.type
_entity.pdbx_description
1 polymer ?
#
loop_
_entity_poly.entity_id
_entity_poly.type
_entity_poly.pdbx_seq_one_letter_code
_entity_poly.pdbx_strand_id
1 'polypeptide(L)' 'SRLAVDAKYYKMLIHIVCWKYKQETTAEERALHIAGLQSLPDEIPNILSFKVGSDVLGLERSFDTGLVAA' A
#
# COMPACT_ATOMS: atom_id res chain seq x y z
N SER A 1 -15.93 31.60 7.68
CA SER A 1 -16.68 31.17 6.48
C SER A 1 -16.47 29.66 6.31
N ARG A 2 -17.48 28.90 5.86
CA ARG A 2 -17.37 27.44 5.56
C ARG A 2 -16.13 27.11 4.72
N LEU A 3 -15.77 28.03 3.83
CA LEU A 3 -14.57 28.03 2.98
C LEU A 3 -13.23 27.80 3.71
N ALA A 4 -13.09 28.21 4.98
CA ALA A 4 -11.85 27.99 5.75
C ALA A 4 -11.77 26.59 6.39
N VAL A 5 -12.92 25.96 6.63
CA VAL A 5 -13.00 24.57 7.13
C VAL A 5 -12.80 23.59 5.97
N ASP A 6 -13.31 23.94 4.78
CA ASP A 6 -13.19 23.13 3.56
C ASP A 6 -11.75 23.08 3.01
N ALA A 7 -10.95 24.14 3.19
CA ALA A 7 -9.53 24.17 2.78
C ALA A 7 -8.62 23.29 3.66
N LYS A 8 -9.03 22.97 4.90
CA LYS A 8 -8.24 22.14 5.84
C LYS A 8 -8.33 20.64 5.51
N TYR A 9 -9.36 20.23 4.76
CA TYR A 9 -9.56 18.86 4.29
C TYR A 9 -9.08 18.63 2.84
N TYR A 10 -8.44 19.62 2.22
CA TYR A 10 -7.86 19.47 0.90
C TYR A 10 -6.58 18.61 0.99
N LYS A 11 -6.70 17.37 0.49
CA LYS A 11 -5.64 16.40 0.17
C LYS A 11 -5.08 15.50 1.30
N MET A 12 -5.94 14.86 2.10
CA MET A 12 -5.51 13.57 2.66
C MET A 12 -5.95 12.47 1.69
N LEU A 13 -4.98 11.84 1.02
CA LEU A 13 -5.25 10.79 0.02
C LEU A 13 -4.88 9.44 0.63
N ILE A 14 -5.87 8.57 0.80
CA ILE A 14 -5.61 7.17 1.11
C ILE A 14 -5.41 6.43 -0.21
N HIS A 15 -4.19 6.00 -0.48
CA HIS A 15 -3.84 5.19 -1.64
C HIS A 15 -3.78 3.72 -1.23
N ILE A 16 -4.60 2.89 -1.87
CA ILE A 16 -4.66 1.44 -1.61
C ILE A 16 -4.31 0.73 -2.90
N VAL A 17 -3.32 -0.16 -2.82
CA VAL A 17 -2.91 -1.02 -3.94
C VAL A 17 -2.92 -2.46 -3.48
N CYS A 18 -3.53 -3.33 -4.28
CA CYS A 18 -3.55 -4.76 -4.04
C CYS A 18 -2.93 -5.48 -5.23
N TRP A 19 -2.01 -6.39 -4.97
CA TRP A 19 -1.35 -7.20 -6.00
C TRP A 19 -1.83 -8.63 -5.93
N LYS A 20 -2.08 -9.19 -7.11
CA LYS A 20 -2.20 -10.62 -7.31
C LYS A 20 -1.02 -11.08 -8.14
N TYR A 21 -0.21 -11.98 -7.58
CA TYR A 21 0.97 -12.48 -8.27
C TYR A 21 0.58 -13.45 -9.37
N LYS A 22 1.48 -13.62 -10.35
CA LYS A 22 1.30 -14.66 -11.35
C LYS A 22 1.60 -16.02 -10.72
N GLN A 23 1.11 -17.09 -11.34
CA GLN A 23 1.29 -18.45 -10.81
C GLN A 23 2.77 -18.85 -10.76
N GLU A 24 3.57 -18.35 -11.71
CA GLU A 24 5.01 -18.58 -11.80
C GLU A 24 5.84 -17.77 -10.79
N THR A 25 5.24 -16.84 -10.04
CA THR A 25 5.99 -15.98 -9.11
C THR A 25 6.41 -16.76 -7.87
N THR A 26 7.72 -16.84 -7.62
CA THR A 26 8.30 -17.61 -6.51
C THR A 26 8.13 -16.92 -5.17
N ALA A 27 8.36 -17.65 -4.07
CA ALA A 27 8.29 -17.08 -2.73
C ALA A 27 9.36 -16.00 -2.50
N GLU A 28 10.55 -16.20 -3.08
CA GLU A 28 11.68 -15.26 -3.01
C GLU A 28 11.35 -13.95 -3.74
N GLU A 29 10.73 -14.03 -4.92
CA GLU A 29 10.28 -12.86 -5.69
C GLU A 29 9.22 -12.06 -4.93
N ARG A 30 8.28 -12.74 -4.27
CA ARG A 30 7.26 -12.09 -3.41
C ARG A 30 7.90 -11.40 -2.21
N ALA A 31 8.84 -12.08 -1.54
CA ALA A 31 9.56 -11.52 -0.40
C ALA A 31 10.38 -10.29 -0.80
N LEU A 32 11.07 -10.36 -1.95
CA LEU A 32 11.83 -9.24 -2.51
C LEU A 32 10.91 -8.05 -2.84
N HIS A 33 9.75 -8.31 -3.44
CA HIS A 33 8.75 -7.28 -3.73
C HIS A 33 8.25 -6.60 -2.45
N ILE A 34 7.89 -7.37 -1.41
CA ILE A 34 7.44 -6.82 -0.12
C ILE A 34 8.54 -6.00 0.55
N ALA A 35 9.78 -6.50 0.55
CA ALA A 35 10.93 -5.77 1.11
C ALA A 35 11.16 -4.44 0.38
N GLY A 36 11.05 -4.44 -0.95
CA GLY A 36 11.15 -3.23 -1.77
C GLY A 36 10.02 -2.23 -1.48
N LEU A 37 8.79 -2.71 -1.27
CA LEU A 37 7.70 -1.83 -0.85
C LEU A 37 7.96 -1.22 0.53
N GLN A 38 8.46 -2.01 1.48
CA GLN A 38 8.74 -1.57 2.84
C GLN A 38 9.86 -0.52 2.95
N SER A 39 10.77 -0.43 1.97
CA SER A 39 11.80 0.61 1.92
C SER A 39 11.36 1.92 1.27
N LEU A 40 10.22 1.96 0.56
CA LEU A 40 9.71 3.16 -0.10
C LEU A 40 9.43 4.37 0.83
N PRO A 41 8.99 4.21 2.10
CA PRO A 41 8.75 5.35 2.98
C PRO A 41 9.96 6.26 3.17
N ASP A 42 11.18 5.72 3.08
CA ASP A 42 12.42 6.48 3.26
C ASP A 42 12.75 7.37 2.04
N GLU A 43 12.20 7.02 0.87
CA GLU A 43 12.48 7.71 -0.41
C GLU A 43 11.39 8.74 -0.78
N ILE A 44 10.19 8.66 -0.18
CA ILE A 44 9.04 9.48 -0.57
C ILE A 44 8.77 10.53 0.53
N PRO A 45 9.14 11.80 0.30
CA PRO A 45 8.82 12.86 1.24
C PRO A 45 7.31 13.07 1.32
N ASN A 46 6.79 13.32 2.53
CA ASN A 46 5.39 13.62 2.85
C ASN A 46 4.42 12.42 2.94
N ILE A 47 4.91 11.19 3.08
CA ILE A 47 4.07 10.07 3.52
C ILE A 47 3.82 10.20 5.04
N LEU A 48 2.56 10.23 5.46
CA LEU A 48 2.15 10.27 6.85
C LEU A 48 2.04 8.85 7.44
N SER A 49 1.59 7.89 6.64
CA SER A 49 1.51 6.48 7.02
C SER A 49 1.73 5.58 5.82
N PHE A 50 2.47 4.48 6.03
CA PHE A 50 2.69 3.45 5.02
C PHE A 50 2.63 2.08 5.67
N LYS A 51 1.78 1.20 5.13
CA LYS A 51 1.61 -0.18 5.60
C LYS A 51 1.62 -1.12 4.42
N VAL A 52 2.38 -2.20 4.54
CA VAL A 52 2.45 -3.29 3.57
C VAL A 52 2.18 -4.59 4.31
N GLY A 53 1.40 -5.48 3.71
CA GLY A 53 1.09 -6.78 4.30
C GLY A 53 0.74 -7.83 3.26
N SER A 54 1.00 -9.09 3.61
CA SER A 54 0.54 -10.25 2.84
C SER A 54 -0.89 -10.62 3.22
N ASP A 55 -1.60 -11.28 2.30
CA ASP A 55 -2.85 -11.93 2.65
C ASP A 55 -2.62 -13.09 3.62
N VAL A 56 -3.53 -13.23 4.58
CA VAL A 56 -3.49 -14.23 5.64
C VAL A 56 -4.58 -15.29 5.41
N LEU A 57 -5.65 -14.94 4.71
CA LEU A 57 -6.82 -15.82 4.53
C LEU A 57 -6.65 -16.78 3.36
N GLY A 58 -5.86 -16.42 2.34
CA GLY A 58 -5.53 -17.30 1.21
C GLY A 58 -6.73 -17.72 0.36
N LEU A 59 -7.75 -16.86 0.26
CA LEU A 59 -8.96 -17.17 -0.49
C LEU A 59 -8.69 -17.12 -2.00
N GLU A 60 -9.38 -17.95 -2.79
CA GLU A 60 -9.15 -18.04 -4.24
C GLU A 60 -9.34 -16.68 -4.97
N ARG A 61 -10.21 -15.82 -4.42
CA ARG A 61 -10.49 -14.47 -4.92
C ARG A 61 -9.75 -13.35 -4.16
N SER A 62 -8.89 -13.66 -3.19
CA SER A 62 -8.07 -12.64 -2.54
C SER A 62 -6.89 -12.22 -3.42
N PHE A 63 -6.35 -11.06 -3.06
CA PHE A 63 -5.05 -10.58 -3.53
C PHE A 63 -3.98 -11.10 -2.58
N ASP A 64 -2.75 -11.28 -3.06
CA ASP A 64 -1.66 -11.86 -2.28
C ASP A 64 -0.96 -10.84 -1.36
N THR A 65 -0.96 -9.56 -1.74
CA THR A 65 -0.27 -8.49 -1.00
C THR A 65 -1.03 -7.17 -1.15
N GLY A 66 -1.08 -6.40 -0.07
CA GLY A 66 -1.71 -5.09 -0.02
C GLY A 66 -0.76 -4.01 0.50
N LEU A 67 -0.96 -2.79 0.01
CA LEU A 67 -0.32 -1.56 0.46
C LEU A 67 -1.39 -0.51 0.75
N VAL A 68 -1.21 0.22 1.86
CA VAL A 68 -2.02 1.37 2.25
C VAL A 68 -1.09 2.52 2.61
N ALA A 69 -1.24 3.65 1.91
CA ALA A 69 -0.48 4.87 2.15
C ALA A 69 -1.42 6.08 2.39
N ALA A 70 -1.01 7.00 3.27
CA ALA A 70 -1.73 8.22 3.64
C ALA A 70 -0.77 9.40 3.80
#